data_AF-A0AAD5MXQ5-F1
#
_entry.id   AF-A0AAD5MXQ5-F1
#
_cell.length_a   1.000
_cell.length_b   1.000
_cell.length_c   1.000
_cell.angle_alpha   90.00
_cell.angle_beta   90.00
_cell.angle_gamma   90.00
#
_symmetry.space_group_name_H-M   'P 1'
#
loop_
_entity.id
_entity.type
_entity.pdbx_description
1 polymer ?
#
loop_
_entity_poly.entity_id
_entity_poly.type
_entity_poly.pdbx_seq_one_letter_code
_entity_poly.pdbx_strand_id
1 'polypeptide(L)'
;MSLFSAQLYPGRALGFLVLGATLHDVLTRLKAEPQRFPKIELLYSPDRPVTEPVAVDLPANGVRLRFDGPEQRLRLIEVLDFTKNHITFKERDLVRPVNGSTPASPIPDDSTSGPTFRQVYHRLLGPTYDGEFIPPVAGQENGIYVLSYPGVAFNFKLHPSEYSPEKDVVSTFASASSQVATSMAIFSGDSWADARPTLWTEILPSIKSTNVIPRGKDVYPDEISLIRMYGGGKIQFFRKWTNNSFVINLGETTPQDLIMELGPPNAIYRRNDQKMVIHKMRTTSNTKARPNAADLGRQDELTDTDQSSMHDASDASDNEEAVEDQIGVNTTGECFYNYFYLGFDILISTRVPPSQLPPSQKGTEAEGQKGIISHSPDRLVATKLVLHGNIPGSYEFNRHRRCRWEIAYLDPSGDGGDPINSETPFPKIEDRMNEAWASVFPRNDSQPRQRGMVLNRGWGDSPGSSCEFLGGWEESGARRAEANGDSTTTLYGFPGMVFEVLKNGHVNAVTVF
;
A
#
# COMPACT_ATOMS: atom_id res chain seq x y z
N MET A 1 -3.66 -27.72 -10.28
CA MET A 1 -3.48 -26.57 -9.35
C MET A 1 -4.50 -26.73 -8.23
N SER A 2 -4.11 -26.54 -6.98
CA SER A 2 -5.08 -26.52 -5.87
C SER A 2 -5.94 -25.26 -6.00
N LEU A 3 -7.26 -25.40 -5.81
CA LEU A 3 -8.17 -24.26 -5.80
C LEU A 3 -7.86 -23.35 -4.61
N PHE A 4 -8.17 -22.06 -4.75
CA PHE A 4 -8.11 -21.13 -3.63
C PHE A 4 -9.17 -21.51 -2.59
N SER A 5 -8.73 -22.12 -1.48
CA SER A 5 -9.59 -22.44 -0.35
C SER A 5 -9.59 -21.30 0.67
N ALA A 6 -10.78 -20.87 1.12
CA ALA A 6 -10.91 -19.80 2.11
C ALA A 6 -12.19 -19.92 2.94
N GLN A 7 -12.10 -19.54 4.22
CA GLN A 7 -13.28 -19.41 5.08
C GLN A 7 -13.91 -18.03 4.92
N LEU A 8 -15.23 -17.99 4.77
CA LEU A 8 -16.05 -16.79 4.75
C LEU A 8 -16.27 -16.27 6.18
N TYR A 9 -15.96 -14.99 6.40
CA TYR A 9 -16.30 -14.24 7.60
C TYR A 9 -17.14 -13.02 7.18
N PRO A 10 -18.48 -13.10 7.26
CA PRO A 10 -19.36 -12.01 6.88
C PRO A 10 -18.97 -10.70 7.58
N GLY A 11 -18.97 -9.59 6.83
CA GLY A 11 -18.62 -8.29 7.39
C GLY A 11 -17.13 -8.04 7.57
N ARG A 12 -16.28 -9.05 7.33
CA ARG A 12 -14.89 -9.02 7.82
C ARG A 12 -13.86 -9.50 6.80
N ALA A 13 -14.01 -10.71 6.24
CA ALA A 13 -12.94 -11.31 5.46
C ALA A 13 -13.36 -12.51 4.60
N LEU A 14 -12.51 -12.85 3.64
CA LEU A 14 -12.49 -14.14 2.95
C LEU A 14 -11.09 -14.76 3.10
N GLY A 15 -10.93 -15.68 4.05
CA GLY A 15 -9.63 -16.20 4.44
C GLY A 15 -8.70 -15.09 4.96
N PHE A 16 -7.51 -14.97 4.36
CA PHE A 16 -6.57 -13.90 4.70
C PHE A 16 -6.91 -12.52 4.10
N LEU A 17 -7.91 -12.46 3.20
CA LEU A 17 -8.35 -11.23 2.56
C LEU A 17 -9.30 -10.50 3.51
N VAL A 18 -8.76 -9.59 4.33
CA VAL A 18 -9.50 -8.88 5.38
C VAL A 18 -9.92 -7.50 4.89
N LEU A 19 -11.19 -7.12 5.08
CA LEU A 19 -11.68 -5.78 4.83
C LEU A 19 -10.87 -4.76 5.63
N GLY A 20 -10.47 -3.67 4.97
CA GLY A 20 -9.55 -2.67 5.52
C GLY A 20 -8.07 -3.01 5.37
N ALA A 21 -7.68 -4.21 4.91
CA ALA A 21 -6.29 -4.47 4.53
C ALA A 21 -5.84 -3.52 3.41
N THR A 22 -4.56 -3.13 3.42
CA THR A 22 -4.02 -2.23 2.39
C THR A 22 -3.83 -2.97 1.06
N LEU A 23 -3.94 -2.26 -0.05
CA LEU A 23 -3.60 -2.76 -1.38
C LEU A 23 -2.18 -3.33 -1.41
N HIS A 24 -1.25 -2.65 -0.74
CA HIS A 24 0.14 -3.09 -0.62
C HIS A 24 0.28 -4.46 0.06
N ASP A 25 -0.33 -4.65 1.24
CA ASP A 25 -0.29 -5.92 1.96
C ASP A 25 -0.97 -7.05 1.16
N VAL A 26 -2.17 -6.78 0.62
CA VAL A 26 -2.92 -7.78 -0.15
C VAL A 26 -2.15 -8.22 -1.40
N LEU A 27 -1.65 -7.27 -2.20
CA LEU A 27 -0.86 -7.63 -3.38
C LEU A 27 0.45 -8.32 -3.01
N THR A 28 1.11 -7.93 -1.92
CA THR A 28 2.33 -8.59 -1.44
C THR A 28 2.08 -10.06 -1.11
N ARG A 29 0.98 -10.37 -0.40
CA ARG A 29 0.59 -11.75 -0.10
C ARG A 29 0.17 -12.54 -1.33
N LEU A 30 -0.57 -11.94 -2.25
CA LEU A 30 -0.97 -12.60 -3.50
C LEU A 30 0.26 -12.96 -4.36
N LYS A 31 1.22 -12.02 -4.51
CA LYS A 31 2.48 -12.24 -5.24
C LYS A 31 3.36 -13.32 -4.61
N ALA A 32 3.28 -13.51 -3.29
CA ALA A 32 4.05 -14.53 -2.58
C ALA A 32 3.60 -15.97 -2.89
N GLU A 33 2.39 -16.16 -3.41
CA GLU A 33 1.83 -17.48 -3.75
C GLU A 33 1.48 -17.59 -5.26
N PRO A 34 2.46 -17.49 -6.18
CA PRO A 34 2.20 -17.43 -7.63
C PRO A 34 1.54 -18.71 -8.19
N GLN A 35 1.74 -19.86 -7.53
CA GLN A 35 1.08 -21.11 -7.92
C GLN A 35 -0.42 -21.10 -7.60
N ARG A 36 -0.83 -20.37 -6.57
CA ARG A 36 -2.24 -20.25 -6.14
C ARG A 36 -2.93 -19.07 -6.81
N PHE A 37 -2.19 -18.00 -7.10
CA PHE A 37 -2.66 -16.81 -7.78
C PHE A 37 -1.84 -16.56 -9.06
N PRO A 38 -2.00 -17.41 -10.09
CA PRO A 38 -1.16 -17.37 -11.29
C PRO A 38 -1.41 -16.16 -12.19
N LYS A 39 -2.54 -15.46 -12.01
CA LYS A 39 -2.89 -14.28 -12.79
C LYS A 39 -3.54 -13.25 -11.89
N ILE A 40 -2.93 -12.06 -11.83
CA ILE A 40 -3.38 -10.90 -11.06
C ILE A 40 -3.52 -9.75 -12.05
N GLU A 41 -4.74 -9.24 -12.21
CA GLU A 41 -5.04 -8.11 -13.08
C GLU A 41 -5.37 -6.89 -12.23
N LEU A 42 -4.76 -5.74 -12.55
CA LEU A 42 -4.97 -4.49 -11.83
C LEU A 42 -5.75 -3.53 -12.73
N LEU A 43 -6.91 -3.06 -12.25
CA LEU A 43 -7.73 -2.07 -12.93
C LEU A 43 -7.75 -0.78 -12.12
N TYR A 44 -7.40 0.32 -12.77
CA TYR A 44 -7.36 1.64 -12.16
C TYR A 44 -7.64 2.73 -13.21
N SER A 45 -8.06 3.92 -12.76
CA SER A 45 -8.18 5.09 -13.62
C SER A 45 -6.82 5.78 -13.76
N PRO A 46 -6.24 5.91 -14.97
CA PRO A 46 -4.97 6.64 -15.16
C PRO A 46 -5.12 8.15 -14.91
N ASP A 47 -6.31 8.70 -15.11
CA ASP A 47 -6.61 10.12 -14.90
C ASP A 47 -6.85 10.46 -13.43
N ARG A 48 -7.41 9.52 -12.66
CA ARG A 48 -7.81 9.73 -11.26
C ARG A 48 -7.32 8.63 -10.32
N PRO A 49 -6.01 8.27 -10.33
CA PRO A 49 -5.50 7.06 -9.67
C PRO A 49 -5.48 7.14 -8.14
N VAL A 50 -5.69 8.32 -7.56
CA VAL A 50 -5.70 8.55 -6.10
C VAL A 50 -7.09 8.80 -5.52
N THR A 51 -8.12 8.94 -6.35
CA THR A 51 -9.51 9.19 -5.90
C THR A 51 -10.47 8.08 -6.32
N GLU A 52 -10.31 7.54 -7.53
CA GLU A 52 -11.15 6.44 -8.01
C GLU A 52 -10.73 5.11 -7.37
N PRO A 53 -11.68 4.18 -7.14
CA PRO A 53 -11.36 2.85 -6.64
C PRO A 53 -10.41 2.07 -7.55
N VAL A 54 -9.58 1.25 -6.94
CA VAL A 54 -8.68 0.31 -7.63
C VAL A 54 -9.24 -1.10 -7.49
N ALA A 55 -9.28 -1.88 -8.56
CA ALA A 55 -9.70 -3.27 -8.52
C ALA A 55 -8.53 -4.21 -8.81
N VAL A 56 -8.48 -5.32 -8.07
CA VAL A 56 -7.57 -6.44 -8.29
C VAL A 56 -8.42 -7.65 -8.67
N ASP A 57 -8.34 -8.04 -9.93
CA ASP A 57 -9.06 -9.18 -10.48
C ASP A 57 -8.17 -10.43 -10.43
N LEU A 58 -8.72 -11.51 -9.87
CA LEU A 58 -8.10 -12.83 -9.76
C LEU A 58 -8.89 -13.81 -10.65
N PRO A 59 -8.75 -13.73 -11.99
CA PRO A 59 -9.60 -14.46 -12.92
C PRO A 59 -9.44 -15.99 -12.83
N ALA A 60 -8.29 -16.47 -12.37
CA ALA A 60 -8.03 -17.89 -12.12
C ALA A 60 -8.72 -18.41 -10.85
N ASN A 61 -9.08 -17.51 -9.93
CA ASN A 61 -9.69 -17.84 -8.63
C ASN A 61 -11.18 -17.44 -8.56
N GLY A 62 -11.67 -16.68 -9.55
CA GLY A 62 -13.05 -16.21 -9.58
C GLY A 62 -13.36 -15.14 -8.54
N VAL A 63 -12.36 -14.36 -8.12
CA VAL A 63 -12.47 -13.35 -7.07
C VAL A 63 -12.05 -11.98 -7.60
N ARG A 64 -12.76 -10.93 -7.20
CA ARG A 64 -12.39 -9.53 -7.43
C ARG A 64 -12.32 -8.79 -6.10
N LEU A 65 -11.26 -8.02 -5.92
CA LEU A 65 -11.01 -7.23 -4.72
C LEU A 65 -11.05 -5.76 -5.10
N ARG A 66 -11.75 -4.92 -4.33
CA ARG A 66 -11.84 -3.49 -4.63
C ARG A 66 -11.41 -2.63 -3.46
N PHE A 67 -10.55 -1.68 -3.75
CA PHE A 67 -9.91 -0.78 -2.81
C PHE A 67 -10.41 0.64 -3.05
N ASP A 68 -10.52 1.45 -2.00
CA ASP A 68 -10.76 2.88 -2.18
C ASP A 68 -9.52 3.57 -2.80
N GLY A 69 -9.72 4.77 -3.38
CA GLY A 69 -8.63 5.53 -3.97
C GLY A 69 -7.69 6.13 -2.92
N PRO A 70 -8.19 6.95 -1.96
CA PRO A 70 -7.32 7.74 -1.09
C PRO A 70 -6.48 6.92 -0.11
N GLU A 71 -7.07 5.92 0.55
CA GLU A 71 -6.38 5.11 1.57
C GLU A 71 -5.87 3.76 1.05
N GLN A 72 -6.29 3.36 -0.15
CA GLN A 72 -6.02 2.05 -0.77
C GLN A 72 -6.36 0.88 0.15
N ARG A 73 -7.56 0.92 0.74
CA ARG A 73 -8.10 -0.06 1.69
C ARG A 73 -9.14 -0.94 1.03
N LEU A 74 -9.05 -2.25 1.25
CA LEU A 74 -10.00 -3.22 0.72
C LEU A 74 -11.40 -2.93 1.28
N ARG A 75 -12.32 -2.50 0.41
CA ARG A 75 -13.72 -2.15 0.76
C ARG A 75 -14.69 -3.27 0.43
N LEU A 76 -14.43 -4.00 -0.66
CA LEU A 76 -15.33 -5.01 -1.19
C LEU A 76 -14.54 -6.22 -1.71
N ILE A 77 -15.00 -7.40 -1.32
CA ILE A 77 -14.53 -8.68 -1.88
C ILE A 77 -15.71 -9.29 -2.62
N GLU A 78 -15.52 -9.63 -3.88
CA GLU A 78 -16.54 -10.22 -4.74
C GLU A 78 -16.08 -11.60 -5.20
N VAL A 79 -16.96 -12.59 -5.06
CA VAL A 79 -16.81 -13.90 -5.67
C VAL A 79 -17.70 -13.91 -6.90
N LEU A 80 -17.06 -13.92 -8.06
CA LEU A 80 -17.70 -13.82 -9.38
C LEU A 80 -17.90 -15.18 -10.05
N ASP A 81 -17.13 -16.18 -9.62
CA ASP A 81 -17.20 -17.55 -10.14
C ASP A 81 -16.89 -18.54 -9.02
N PHE A 82 -17.90 -19.22 -8.51
CA PHE A 82 -17.76 -20.16 -7.39
C PHE A 82 -17.04 -21.46 -7.78
N THR A 83 -16.88 -21.74 -9.09
CA THR A 83 -16.23 -22.98 -9.56
C THR A 83 -14.71 -22.92 -9.46
N LYS A 84 -14.13 -21.72 -9.29
CA LYS A 84 -12.69 -21.45 -9.26
C LYS A 84 -12.10 -21.28 -7.86
N ASN A 85 -12.92 -21.47 -6.83
CA ASN A 85 -12.53 -21.37 -5.44
C ASN A 85 -13.25 -22.44 -4.60
N HIS A 86 -12.80 -22.60 -3.37
CA HIS A 86 -13.42 -23.48 -2.40
C HIS A 86 -13.70 -22.68 -1.12
N ILE A 87 -14.94 -22.21 -0.98
CA ILE A 87 -15.33 -21.33 0.13
C ILE A 87 -16.13 -22.12 1.16
N THR A 88 -15.75 -21.99 2.43
CA THR A 88 -16.47 -22.60 3.56
C THR A 88 -17.06 -21.54 4.48
N PHE A 89 -18.19 -21.84 5.11
CA PHE A 89 -18.80 -21.00 6.14
C PHE A 89 -19.22 -21.88 7.31
N LYS A 90 -18.69 -21.61 8.51
CA LYS A 90 -18.90 -22.44 9.72
C LYS A 90 -18.67 -23.93 9.44
N GLU A 91 -17.52 -24.25 8.82
CA GLU A 91 -17.10 -25.62 8.44
C GLU A 91 -17.98 -26.31 7.38
N ARG A 92 -18.94 -25.60 6.78
CA ARG A 92 -19.78 -26.10 5.69
C ARG A 92 -19.37 -25.51 4.36
N ASP A 93 -19.33 -26.32 3.33
CA ASP A 93 -19.01 -25.85 1.98
C ASP A 93 -20.14 -24.97 1.43
N LEU A 94 -19.76 -23.81 0.87
CA LEU A 94 -20.67 -22.94 0.16
C LEU A 94 -21.13 -23.61 -1.14
N VAL A 95 -20.21 -24.23 -1.87
CA VAL A 95 -20.48 -25.10 -3.02
C VAL A 95 -19.75 -26.42 -2.79
N ARG A 96 -20.46 -27.54 -2.90
CA ARG A 96 -19.86 -28.86 -2.65
C ARG A 96 -18.80 -29.18 -3.71
N PRO A 97 -17.60 -29.62 -3.32
CA PRO A 97 -16.58 -30.02 -4.27
C PRO A 97 -17.02 -31.28 -5.02
N VAL A 98 -16.83 -31.27 -6.35
CA VAL A 98 -17.27 -32.35 -7.27
C VAL A 98 -16.54 -33.69 -7.00
N ASN A 99 -15.42 -33.67 -6.27
CA ASN A 99 -14.52 -34.82 -6.13
C ASN A 99 -14.60 -35.54 -4.76
N GLY A 100 -15.66 -35.35 -3.98
CA GLY A 100 -15.88 -36.07 -2.73
C GLY A 100 -16.46 -37.47 -2.93
N SER A 101 -15.61 -38.49 -2.97
CA SER A 101 -15.97 -39.91 -3.01
C SER A 101 -16.87 -40.32 -1.84
N THR A 102 -18.19 -40.42 -2.09
CA THR A 102 -19.09 -41.36 -1.39
C THR A 102 -19.99 -42.02 -2.44
N PRO A 103 -19.92 -43.36 -2.63
CA PRO A 103 -20.79 -44.07 -3.55
C PRO A 103 -22.12 -44.35 -2.84
N ALA A 104 -23.02 -43.38 -2.81
CA ALA A 104 -24.41 -43.62 -2.47
C ALA A 104 -25.34 -42.62 -3.19
N SER A 105 -25.95 -43.13 -4.27
CA SER A 105 -27.04 -42.56 -5.07
C SER A 105 -26.60 -41.73 -6.29
N PRO A 106 -26.93 -42.19 -7.52
CA PRO A 106 -26.79 -41.38 -8.72
C PRO A 106 -27.98 -40.41 -8.78
N ILE A 107 -27.73 -39.13 -8.55
CA ILE A 107 -28.55 -38.09 -9.16
C ILE A 107 -27.66 -37.40 -10.20
N PRO A 108 -27.86 -37.64 -11.49
CA PRO A 108 -27.17 -36.93 -12.55
C PRO A 108 -27.85 -35.56 -12.72
N ASP A 109 -27.15 -34.45 -12.40
CA ASP A 109 -27.11 -33.21 -13.24
C ASP A 109 -26.61 -31.92 -12.56
N ASP A 110 -26.46 -31.85 -11.24
CA ASP A 110 -26.20 -30.55 -10.61
C ASP A 110 -24.71 -30.26 -10.36
N SER A 111 -23.92 -30.07 -11.42
CA SER A 111 -22.70 -29.26 -11.31
C SER A 111 -23.12 -27.78 -11.19
N THR A 112 -23.69 -27.40 -10.05
CA THR A 112 -24.22 -26.05 -9.86
C THR A 112 -23.06 -25.06 -9.90
N SER A 113 -23.10 -24.09 -10.81
CA SER A 113 -22.07 -23.04 -10.97
C SER A 113 -21.96 -22.09 -9.77
N GLY A 114 -22.82 -22.24 -8.75
CA GLY A 114 -22.85 -21.46 -7.52
C GLY A 114 -23.80 -22.07 -6.48
N PRO A 115 -23.84 -21.52 -5.25
CA PRO A 115 -24.75 -21.98 -4.21
C PRO A 115 -26.21 -21.68 -4.59
N THR A 116 -27.11 -22.64 -4.37
CA THR A 116 -28.55 -22.43 -4.60
C THR A 116 -29.14 -21.49 -3.57
N PHE A 117 -30.21 -20.76 -3.93
CA PHE A 117 -30.95 -19.91 -2.99
C PHE A 117 -31.35 -20.69 -1.73
N ARG A 118 -31.90 -21.90 -1.91
CA ARG A 118 -32.32 -22.78 -0.81
C ARG A 118 -31.16 -23.14 0.12
N GLN A 119 -29.95 -23.37 -0.41
CA GLN A 119 -28.77 -23.66 0.39
C GLN A 119 -28.34 -22.46 1.23
N VAL A 120 -28.29 -21.27 0.62
CA VAL A 120 -27.93 -20.02 1.32
C VAL A 120 -28.95 -19.73 2.43
N TYR A 121 -30.25 -19.68 2.06
CA TYR A 121 -31.33 -19.26 2.94
C TYR A 121 -31.66 -20.28 4.04
N HIS A 122 -31.79 -21.57 3.73
CA HIS A 122 -32.24 -22.56 4.73
C HIS A 122 -31.12 -23.32 5.44
N ARG A 123 -29.89 -23.39 4.88
CA ARG A 123 -28.84 -24.26 5.45
C ARG A 123 -27.62 -23.51 5.98
N LEU A 124 -27.29 -22.35 5.43
CA LEU A 124 -26.05 -21.64 5.75
C LEU A 124 -26.29 -20.42 6.63
N LEU A 125 -27.04 -19.43 6.14
CA LEU A 125 -27.18 -18.12 6.80
C LEU A 125 -28.51 -17.95 7.53
N GLY A 126 -29.55 -18.66 7.11
CA GLY A 126 -30.87 -18.59 7.73
C GLY A 126 -31.80 -17.56 7.08
N PRO A 127 -33.02 -17.39 7.62
CA PRO A 127 -33.96 -16.38 7.18
C PRO A 127 -33.40 -14.96 7.33
N THR A 128 -33.73 -14.09 6.39
CA THR A 128 -33.39 -12.66 6.38
C THR A 128 -34.57 -11.85 5.84
N TYR A 129 -34.47 -10.53 5.88
CA TYR A 129 -35.44 -9.61 5.26
C TYR A 129 -35.53 -9.82 3.75
N ASP A 130 -36.60 -9.30 3.16
CA ASP A 130 -36.80 -9.36 1.71
C ASP A 130 -35.63 -8.70 0.96
N GLY A 131 -35.25 -9.31 -0.17
CA GLY A 131 -34.15 -8.84 -0.99
C GLY A 131 -34.51 -7.63 -1.85
N GLU A 132 -33.49 -6.89 -2.27
CA GLU A 132 -33.63 -5.76 -3.19
C GLU A 132 -33.60 -6.26 -4.63
N PHE A 133 -34.59 -5.91 -5.45
CA PHE A 133 -34.53 -6.14 -6.89
C PHE A 133 -33.99 -4.90 -7.60
N ILE A 134 -32.87 -5.06 -8.28
CA ILE A 134 -32.25 -4.06 -9.14
C ILE A 134 -32.67 -4.38 -10.58
N PRO A 135 -33.42 -3.48 -11.25
CA PRO A 135 -33.86 -3.72 -12.61
C PRO A 135 -32.67 -3.81 -13.58
N PRO A 136 -32.83 -4.51 -14.72
CA PRO A 136 -31.77 -4.62 -15.72
C PRO A 136 -31.34 -3.26 -16.25
N VAL A 137 -30.04 -3.11 -16.49
CA VAL A 137 -29.50 -1.96 -17.24
C VAL A 137 -29.88 -2.14 -18.72
N ALA A 138 -30.05 -1.03 -19.45
CA ALA A 138 -30.43 -1.06 -20.87
C ALA A 138 -29.55 -2.04 -21.69
N GLY A 139 -30.19 -3.06 -22.27
CA GLY A 139 -29.52 -4.13 -23.04
C GLY A 139 -29.38 -5.48 -22.31
N GLN A 140 -29.80 -5.61 -21.06
CA GLN A 140 -29.89 -6.88 -20.34
C GLN A 140 -31.34 -7.36 -20.20
N GLU A 141 -31.58 -8.66 -20.35
CA GLU A 141 -32.92 -9.26 -20.20
C GLU A 141 -33.33 -9.48 -18.74
N ASN A 142 -32.36 -9.72 -17.85
CA ASN A 142 -32.61 -10.09 -16.47
C ASN A 142 -32.08 -9.01 -15.52
N GLY A 143 -32.87 -8.68 -14.49
CA GLY A 143 -32.41 -7.89 -13.35
C GLY A 143 -31.67 -8.74 -12.32
N ILE A 144 -31.24 -8.09 -11.24
CA ILE A 144 -30.49 -8.71 -10.15
C ILE A 144 -31.34 -8.64 -8.88
N TYR A 145 -31.69 -9.80 -8.33
CA TYR A 145 -32.25 -9.91 -7.00
C TYR A 145 -31.12 -10.11 -5.98
N VAL A 146 -30.99 -9.17 -5.06
CA VAL A 146 -29.93 -9.14 -4.03
C VAL A 146 -30.50 -9.65 -2.71
N LEU A 147 -30.07 -10.83 -2.29
CA LEU A 147 -30.36 -11.36 -0.96
C LEU A 147 -29.25 -10.90 -0.01
N SER A 148 -29.59 -10.01 0.93
CA SER A 148 -28.63 -9.40 1.83
C SER A 148 -28.69 -9.97 3.25
N TYR A 149 -27.51 -10.07 3.86
CA TYR A 149 -27.26 -10.36 5.26
C TYR A 149 -26.25 -9.34 5.81
N PRO A 150 -26.08 -9.23 7.14
CA PRO A 150 -25.01 -8.44 7.72
C PRO A 150 -23.63 -8.81 7.15
N GLY A 151 -23.09 -7.89 6.36
CA GLY A 151 -21.77 -7.96 5.75
C GLY A 151 -21.57 -9.01 4.64
N VAL A 152 -22.63 -9.62 4.12
CA VAL A 152 -22.58 -10.49 2.93
C VAL A 152 -23.86 -10.41 2.12
N ALA A 153 -23.75 -10.40 0.80
CA ALA A 153 -24.90 -10.42 -0.10
C ALA A 153 -24.70 -11.39 -1.27
N PHE A 154 -25.79 -11.97 -1.75
CA PHE A 154 -25.82 -12.89 -2.88
C PHE A 154 -26.70 -12.35 -3.99
N ASN A 155 -26.20 -12.40 -5.23
CA ASN A 155 -26.91 -11.90 -6.40
C ASN A 155 -27.48 -13.05 -7.21
N PHE A 156 -28.79 -13.02 -7.45
CA PHE A 156 -29.49 -13.97 -8.29
C PHE A 156 -30.07 -13.25 -9.52
N LYS A 157 -30.04 -13.91 -10.68
CA LYS A 157 -30.70 -13.36 -11.88
C LYS A 157 -32.20 -13.56 -11.75
N LEU A 158 -32.97 -12.51 -12.03
CA LEU A 158 -34.43 -12.56 -12.01
C LEU A 158 -34.99 -11.77 -13.18
N HIS A 159 -35.87 -12.39 -13.96
CA HIS A 159 -36.54 -11.70 -15.05
C HIS A 159 -37.53 -10.66 -14.49
N PRO A 160 -37.59 -9.43 -15.01
CA PRO A 160 -38.43 -8.36 -14.45
C PRO A 160 -39.92 -8.73 -14.30
N SER A 161 -40.45 -9.54 -15.21
CA SER A 161 -41.86 -9.98 -15.16
C SER A 161 -42.15 -10.97 -14.03
N GLU A 162 -41.13 -11.60 -13.44
CA GLU A 162 -41.30 -12.55 -12.34
C GLU A 162 -41.30 -11.87 -10.97
N TYR A 163 -40.80 -10.64 -10.90
CA TYR A 163 -40.72 -9.81 -9.70
C TYR A 163 -42.01 -9.00 -9.51
N SER A 164 -42.53 -9.01 -8.27
CA SER A 164 -43.55 -8.08 -7.81
C SER A 164 -43.29 -7.76 -6.33
N PRO A 165 -43.42 -6.49 -5.90
CA PRO A 165 -43.27 -6.12 -4.47
C PRO A 165 -44.25 -6.84 -3.55
N GLU A 166 -45.39 -7.27 -4.08
CA GLU A 166 -46.45 -7.95 -3.31
C GLU A 166 -46.30 -9.48 -3.31
N LYS A 167 -45.38 -10.02 -4.12
CA LYS A 167 -45.18 -11.46 -4.29
C LYS A 167 -44.07 -11.92 -3.36
N ASP A 168 -44.30 -13.06 -2.70
CA ASP A 168 -43.26 -13.73 -1.92
C ASP A 168 -42.19 -14.33 -2.86
N VAL A 169 -41.15 -13.55 -3.10
CA VAL A 169 -40.00 -13.94 -3.91
C VAL A 169 -39.22 -15.06 -3.23
N VAL A 170 -39.18 -15.10 -1.89
CA VAL A 170 -38.45 -16.13 -1.13
C VAL A 170 -39.04 -17.51 -1.38
N SER A 171 -40.37 -17.69 -1.32
CA SER A 171 -40.99 -18.98 -1.64
C SER A 171 -40.86 -19.37 -3.11
N THR A 172 -40.88 -18.40 -4.02
CA THR A 172 -40.64 -18.62 -5.46
C THR A 172 -39.23 -19.16 -5.69
N PHE A 173 -38.21 -18.55 -5.06
CA PHE A 173 -36.82 -19.00 -5.18
C PHE A 173 -36.53 -20.28 -4.39
N ALA A 174 -37.19 -20.51 -3.25
CA ALA A 174 -37.01 -21.73 -2.47
C ALA A 174 -37.62 -22.97 -3.14
N SER A 175 -38.65 -22.79 -3.98
CA SER A 175 -39.28 -23.87 -4.76
C SER A 175 -38.56 -24.15 -6.08
N ALA A 176 -37.86 -23.15 -6.65
CA ALA A 176 -37.07 -23.30 -7.86
C ALA A 176 -35.66 -23.86 -7.55
N SER A 177 -35.43 -25.14 -7.83
CA SER A 177 -34.12 -25.78 -7.61
C SER A 177 -32.99 -25.22 -8.48
N SER A 178 -33.31 -24.51 -9.57
CA SER A 178 -32.35 -23.95 -10.53
C SER A 178 -31.81 -22.56 -10.18
N GLN A 179 -32.31 -21.91 -9.13
CA GLN A 179 -31.89 -20.56 -8.77
C GLN A 179 -30.55 -20.57 -8.03
N VAL A 180 -29.47 -20.39 -8.77
CA VAL A 180 -28.08 -20.33 -8.29
C VAL A 180 -27.58 -18.90 -8.18
N ALA A 181 -26.80 -18.62 -7.14
CA ALA A 181 -26.16 -17.32 -6.99
C ALA A 181 -25.13 -17.12 -8.11
N THR A 182 -25.20 -15.95 -8.74
CA THR A 182 -24.27 -15.53 -9.80
C THR A 182 -23.03 -14.83 -9.24
N SER A 183 -23.14 -14.19 -8.08
CA SER A 183 -22.00 -13.64 -7.37
C SER A 183 -22.31 -13.50 -5.87
N MET A 184 -21.25 -13.39 -5.07
CA MET A 184 -21.32 -13.06 -3.64
C MET A 184 -20.45 -11.85 -3.35
N ALA A 185 -20.94 -10.91 -2.54
CA ALA A 185 -20.22 -9.74 -2.08
C ALA A 185 -19.98 -9.83 -0.56
N ILE A 186 -18.77 -9.55 -0.09
CA ILE A 186 -18.42 -9.35 1.32
C ILE A 186 -18.01 -7.88 1.50
N PHE A 187 -18.71 -7.19 2.39
CA PHE A 187 -18.59 -5.75 2.64
C PHE A 187 -18.77 -5.46 4.13
N SER A 188 -18.43 -4.25 4.57
CA SER A 188 -18.70 -3.81 5.94
C SER A 188 -20.07 -3.09 5.97
N GLY A 189 -20.96 -3.50 6.88
CA GLY A 189 -22.30 -2.92 7.02
C GLY A 189 -23.39 -3.97 7.31
N ASP A 190 -24.57 -3.50 7.69
CA ASP A 190 -25.69 -4.36 8.12
C ASP A 190 -26.52 -4.92 6.95
N SER A 191 -26.57 -4.20 5.83
CA SER A 191 -27.20 -4.65 4.60
C SER A 191 -26.49 -4.06 3.37
N TRP A 192 -26.65 -4.70 2.21
CA TRP A 192 -26.06 -4.22 0.96
C TRP A 192 -26.65 -2.87 0.53
N ALA A 193 -27.96 -2.70 0.70
CA ALA A 193 -28.66 -1.47 0.35
C ALA A 193 -28.13 -0.27 1.16
N ASP A 194 -27.86 -0.48 2.45
CA ASP A 194 -27.36 0.56 3.35
C ASP A 194 -25.86 0.82 3.17
N ALA A 195 -25.06 -0.22 2.90
CA ALA A 195 -23.62 -0.10 2.76
C ALA A 195 -23.16 0.41 1.39
N ARG A 196 -23.88 0.09 0.30
CA ARG A 196 -23.50 0.45 -1.07
C ARG A 196 -23.25 1.96 -1.28
N PRO A 197 -24.07 2.89 -0.73
CA PRO A 197 -23.86 4.33 -0.89
C PRO A 197 -22.59 4.87 -0.20
N THR A 198 -22.19 4.29 0.93
CA THR A 198 -21.06 4.76 1.75
C THR A 198 -19.81 3.89 1.64
N LEU A 199 -19.85 2.81 0.87
CA LEU A 199 -18.80 1.79 0.73
C LEU A 199 -17.37 2.35 0.61
N TRP A 200 -17.21 3.44 -0.14
CA TRP A 200 -15.92 4.05 -0.47
C TRP A 200 -15.48 5.17 0.49
N THR A 201 -16.40 5.69 1.31
CA THR A 201 -16.18 6.89 2.14
C THR A 201 -16.26 6.60 3.63
N GLU A 202 -16.95 5.52 4.02
CA GLU A 202 -17.12 5.14 5.42
C GLU A 202 -15.78 4.84 6.11
N ILE A 203 -15.66 5.17 7.39
CA ILE A 203 -14.48 4.85 8.17
C ILE A 203 -14.56 3.37 8.57
N LEU A 204 -13.66 2.55 8.02
CA LEU A 204 -13.63 1.13 8.37
C LEU A 204 -13.25 0.90 9.82
N PRO A 205 -13.82 -0.13 10.47
CA PRO A 205 -13.41 -0.54 11.80
C PRO A 205 -11.93 -0.96 11.80
N SER A 206 -11.31 -0.94 12.97
CA SER A 206 -9.93 -1.40 13.11
C SER A 206 -9.78 -2.85 12.66
N ILE A 207 -8.79 -3.13 11.81
CA ILE A 207 -8.40 -4.51 11.45
C ILE A 207 -8.04 -5.30 12.72
N LYS A 208 -7.63 -4.61 13.79
CA LYS A 208 -7.36 -5.19 15.11
C LYS A 208 -8.58 -5.78 15.83
N SER A 209 -9.79 -5.34 15.50
CA SER A 209 -11.03 -5.95 15.99
C SER A 209 -11.37 -7.27 15.28
N THR A 210 -10.69 -7.58 14.18
CA THR A 210 -10.97 -8.76 13.36
C THR A 210 -10.09 -9.93 13.80
N ASN A 211 -10.64 -10.80 14.67
CA ASN A 211 -9.99 -12.02 15.18
C ASN A 211 -9.85 -13.15 14.13
N VAL A 212 -9.90 -12.84 12.83
CA VAL A 212 -9.89 -13.83 11.74
C VAL A 212 -8.51 -14.44 11.53
N ILE A 213 -7.45 -13.68 11.83
CA ILE A 213 -6.07 -14.14 11.70
C ILE A 213 -5.51 -14.36 13.11
N PRO A 214 -5.01 -15.56 13.46
CA PRO A 214 -4.30 -15.79 14.71
C PRO A 214 -3.11 -14.82 14.78
N ARG A 215 -3.14 -13.90 15.74
CA ARG A 215 -2.02 -12.98 15.95
C ARG A 215 -0.97 -13.71 16.77
N GLY A 216 0.26 -13.72 16.29
CA GLY A 216 1.42 -13.94 17.16
C GLY A 216 1.42 -12.91 18.30
N LYS A 217 2.18 -13.16 19.37
CA LYS A 217 2.28 -12.28 20.55
C LYS A 217 2.89 -10.89 20.26
N ASP A 218 3.16 -10.56 19.01
CA ASP A 218 3.82 -9.31 18.62
C ASP A 218 2.84 -8.14 18.61
N VAL A 219 3.11 -7.17 19.48
CA VAL A 219 2.39 -5.90 19.55
C VAL A 219 2.95 -4.97 18.46
N TYR A 220 2.35 -5.02 17.27
CA TYR A 220 2.68 -4.05 16.22
C TYR A 220 2.08 -2.67 16.55
N PRO A 221 2.86 -1.58 16.40
CA PRO A 221 2.35 -0.23 16.58
C PRO A 221 1.15 0.03 15.66
N ASP A 222 0.25 0.93 16.08
CA ASP A 222 -0.88 1.34 15.25
C ASP A 222 -0.39 1.97 13.95
N GLU A 223 -1.09 1.67 12.86
CA GLU A 223 -0.75 2.16 11.52
C GLU A 223 -0.78 3.68 11.46
N ILE A 224 0.08 4.28 10.64
CA ILE A 224 0.01 5.72 10.35
C ILE A 224 -1.12 5.99 9.35
N SER A 225 -1.99 6.94 9.66
CA SER A 225 -3.10 7.39 8.81
C SER A 225 -2.77 8.65 8.01
N LEU A 226 -2.01 9.57 8.60
CA LEU A 226 -1.72 10.88 8.03
C LEU A 226 -0.38 11.42 8.56
N ILE A 227 0.38 12.07 7.68
CA ILE A 227 1.60 12.81 8.03
C ILE A 227 1.40 14.29 7.70
N ARG A 228 1.53 15.15 8.70
CA ARG A 228 1.38 16.60 8.58
C ARG A 228 2.72 17.29 8.66
N MET A 229 3.06 18.03 7.61
CA MET A 229 4.32 18.76 7.48
C MET A 229 4.12 20.23 7.85
N TYR A 230 4.91 20.73 8.81
CA TYR A 230 4.80 22.10 9.29
C TYR A 230 5.87 23.05 8.73
N GLY A 231 6.88 22.52 8.05
CA GLY A 231 8.09 23.27 7.68
C GLY A 231 9.14 23.23 8.81
N GLY A 232 10.36 23.69 8.53
CA GLY A 232 11.42 23.73 9.55
C GLY A 232 11.86 22.37 10.09
N GLY A 233 11.68 21.29 9.31
CA GLY A 233 11.96 19.92 9.75
C GLY A 233 10.94 19.31 10.72
N LYS A 234 9.86 20.02 11.10
CA LYS A 234 8.84 19.51 12.02
C LYS A 234 7.74 18.74 11.29
N ILE A 235 7.56 17.47 11.65
CA ILE A 235 6.64 16.55 10.98
C ILE A 235 5.83 15.78 12.03
N GLN A 236 4.50 15.84 11.95
CA GLN A 236 3.60 15.14 12.88
C GLN A 236 2.96 13.92 12.21
N PHE A 237 2.95 12.81 12.93
CA PHE A 237 2.43 11.51 12.48
C PHE A 237 1.18 11.18 13.30
N PHE A 238 0.07 10.91 12.62
CA PHE A 238 -1.20 10.52 13.24
C PHE A 238 -1.42 9.02 13.14
N ARG A 239 -1.76 8.38 14.26
CA ARG A 239 -2.03 6.94 14.32
C ARG A 239 -3.50 6.66 14.01
N LYS A 240 -3.75 5.73 13.09
CA LYS A 240 -5.10 5.33 12.66
C LYS A 240 -5.89 4.70 13.82
N TRP A 241 -7.19 4.97 13.87
CA TRP A 241 -8.13 4.46 14.89
C TRP A 241 -7.79 4.87 16.34
N THR A 242 -6.90 5.84 16.53
CA THR A 242 -6.58 6.40 17.83
C THR A 242 -6.54 7.93 17.74
N ASN A 243 -6.56 8.61 18.89
CA ASN A 243 -6.32 10.05 18.97
C ASN A 243 -4.84 10.38 19.23
N ASN A 244 -3.94 9.41 19.05
CA ASN A 244 -2.52 9.57 19.33
C ASN A 244 -1.77 10.10 18.12
N SER A 245 -0.79 10.96 18.39
CA SER A 245 0.17 11.44 17.39
C SER A 245 1.53 11.66 18.04
N PHE A 246 2.58 11.63 17.23
CA PHE A 246 3.94 11.95 17.67
C PHE A 246 4.63 12.82 16.62
N VAL A 247 5.75 13.45 16.98
CA VAL A 247 6.47 14.38 16.12
C VAL A 247 7.88 13.87 15.87
N ILE A 248 8.31 13.92 14.61
CA ILE A 248 9.70 13.79 14.20
C ILE A 248 10.20 15.19 13.85
N ASN A 249 11.33 15.57 14.45
CA ASN A 249 12.07 16.78 14.13
C ASN A 249 13.34 16.39 13.37
N LEU A 250 13.39 16.70 12.08
CA LEU A 250 14.57 16.47 11.25
C LEU A 250 15.75 17.29 11.81
N GLY A 251 16.91 16.65 11.91
CA GLY A 251 18.11 17.19 12.55
C GLY A 251 18.19 17.00 14.07
N GLU A 252 17.17 16.40 14.71
CA GLU A 252 17.14 16.19 16.16
C GLU A 252 16.73 14.78 16.59
N THR A 253 15.68 14.21 15.98
CA THR A 253 15.15 12.89 16.35
C THR A 253 16.16 11.79 16.09
N THR A 254 16.41 10.93 17.08
CA THR A 254 17.40 9.86 16.97
C THR A 254 16.84 8.55 16.42
N PRO A 255 17.71 7.64 15.94
CA PRO A 255 17.31 6.28 15.61
C PRO A 255 16.57 5.54 16.73
N GLN A 256 16.96 5.76 17.99
CA GLN A 256 16.30 5.13 19.14
C GLN A 256 14.87 5.65 19.33
N ASP A 257 14.67 6.96 19.18
CA ASP A 257 13.33 7.57 19.24
C ASP A 257 12.44 7.02 18.11
N LEU A 258 12.99 6.86 16.91
CA LEU A 258 12.27 6.28 15.78
C LEU A 258 11.84 4.84 16.06
N ILE A 259 12.74 3.99 16.57
CA ILE A 259 12.40 2.59 16.86
C ILE A 259 11.35 2.51 17.98
N MET A 260 11.43 3.39 18.98
CA MET A 260 10.44 3.45 20.06
C MET A 260 9.03 3.79 19.54
N GLU A 261 8.92 4.74 18.60
CA GLU A 261 7.62 5.17 18.06
C GLU A 261 7.11 4.27 16.92
N LEU A 262 7.97 3.89 15.99
CA LEU A 262 7.62 3.22 14.75
C LEU A 262 7.82 1.70 14.79
N GLY A 263 8.54 1.18 15.78
CA GLY A 263 9.08 -0.18 15.77
C GLY A 263 10.30 -0.30 14.86
N PRO A 264 10.86 -1.52 14.72
CA PRO A 264 12.00 -1.75 13.84
C PRO A 264 11.63 -1.50 12.37
N PRO A 265 12.54 -0.95 11.55
CA PRO A 265 12.32 -0.82 10.11
C PRO A 265 12.22 -2.18 9.43
N ASN A 266 11.52 -2.24 8.30
CA ASN A 266 11.41 -3.48 7.51
C ASN A 266 12.73 -3.84 6.84
N ALA A 267 13.52 -2.84 6.46
CA ALA A 267 14.87 -3.03 5.94
C ALA A 267 15.75 -1.82 6.26
N ILE A 268 17.04 -2.07 6.50
CA ILE A 268 18.05 -1.01 6.67
C ILE A 268 18.96 -1.05 5.45
N TYR A 269 19.03 0.07 4.73
CA TYR A 269 19.93 0.21 3.58
C TYR A 269 21.06 1.18 3.93
N ARG A 270 22.32 0.71 3.90
CA ARG A 270 23.48 1.55 4.17
C ARG A 270 23.91 2.27 2.90
N ARG A 271 24.09 3.59 2.99
CA ARG A 271 24.49 4.38 1.84
C ARG A 271 25.99 4.18 1.60
N ASN A 272 26.33 3.32 0.65
CA ASN A 272 27.70 3.27 0.13
C ASN A 272 27.90 4.46 -0.81
N ASP A 273 28.92 5.28 -0.54
CA ASP A 273 29.18 6.53 -1.23
C ASP A 273 29.70 6.25 -2.67
N GLN A 274 28.79 6.01 -3.62
CA GLN A 274 29.14 5.76 -5.03
C GLN A 274 29.76 6.98 -5.75
N LYS A 275 29.92 8.12 -5.06
CA LYS A 275 30.55 9.35 -5.61
C LYS A 275 31.93 9.10 -6.25
N MET A 276 32.61 8.00 -5.92
CA MET A 276 33.90 7.61 -6.50
C MET A 276 33.83 7.02 -7.91
N VAL A 277 32.68 6.52 -8.39
CA VAL A 277 32.58 5.80 -9.68
C VAL A 277 32.61 6.77 -10.87
N ILE A 278 31.92 7.91 -10.75
CA ILE A 278 31.83 8.93 -11.81
C ILE A 278 33.22 9.58 -12.07
N HIS A 279 34.05 9.71 -11.03
CA HIS A 279 35.42 10.22 -11.14
C HIS A 279 36.44 9.21 -11.66
N LYS A 280 36.21 7.89 -11.48
CA LYS A 280 37.06 6.85 -12.09
C LYS A 280 36.91 6.79 -13.61
N MET A 281 35.71 7.03 -14.16
CA MET A 281 35.52 7.06 -15.62
C MET A 281 36.18 8.26 -16.30
N ARG A 282 36.24 9.43 -15.64
CA ARG A 282 36.92 10.62 -16.19
C ARG A 282 38.45 10.55 -16.10
N THR A 283 38.99 9.81 -15.14
CA THR A 283 40.44 9.71 -14.93
C THR A 283 41.09 8.63 -15.82
N THR A 284 40.30 7.67 -16.30
CA THR A 284 40.76 6.61 -17.23
C THR A 284 40.74 7.05 -18.69
N SER A 285 40.29 8.27 -19.01
CA SER A 285 40.22 8.76 -20.39
C SER A 285 41.58 9.20 -20.98
N ASN A 286 42.68 9.13 -20.22
CA ASN A 286 44.00 9.63 -20.65
C ASN A 286 45.15 8.59 -20.64
N THR A 287 44.85 7.29 -20.53
CA THR A 287 45.85 6.25 -20.75
C THR A 287 45.38 5.31 -21.86
N LYS A 288 46.12 5.28 -22.97
CA LYS A 288 45.97 4.29 -24.04
C LYS A 288 46.34 2.91 -23.52
N ALA A 289 45.42 2.24 -22.84
CA ALA A 289 45.49 0.81 -22.58
C ALA A 289 44.06 0.26 -22.57
N ARG A 290 43.73 -0.58 -23.57
CA ARG A 290 42.49 -1.37 -23.55
C ARG A 290 42.60 -2.39 -22.42
N PRO A 291 41.69 -2.44 -21.43
CA PRO A 291 41.67 -3.55 -20.51
C PRO A 291 41.07 -4.78 -21.22
N ASN A 292 41.68 -5.93 -20.96
CA ASN A 292 41.29 -7.22 -21.52
C ASN A 292 40.10 -7.77 -20.72
N ALA A 293 39.13 -8.39 -21.40
CA ALA A 293 37.82 -8.78 -20.84
C ALA A 293 37.84 -10.01 -19.90
N ALA A 294 38.95 -10.26 -19.20
CA ALA A 294 39.15 -11.45 -18.38
C ALA A 294 39.36 -11.17 -16.87
N ASP A 295 39.36 -9.90 -16.43
CA ASP A 295 39.63 -9.53 -15.03
C ASP A 295 38.38 -9.15 -14.22
N LEU A 296 37.20 -9.44 -14.76
CA LEU A 296 35.92 -9.37 -14.02
C LEU A 296 35.57 -10.76 -13.48
N GLY A 297 36.46 -11.28 -12.63
CA GLY A 297 36.25 -12.49 -11.86
C GLY A 297 35.45 -12.20 -10.59
N ARG A 298 34.30 -12.87 -10.47
CA ARG A 298 33.42 -12.97 -9.30
C ARG A 298 34.16 -13.02 -7.95
N GLN A 299 33.69 -12.23 -7.00
CA GLN A 299 33.68 -12.60 -5.59
C GLN A 299 32.26 -12.36 -5.05
N ASP A 300 31.44 -13.39 -5.21
CA ASP A 300 30.24 -13.62 -4.40
C ASP A 300 30.71 -14.19 -3.06
N GLU A 301 30.61 -13.42 -1.98
CA GLU A 301 30.44 -13.97 -0.64
C GLU A 301 29.11 -13.46 -0.08
N LEU A 302 28.07 -14.20 -0.43
CA LEU A 302 26.76 -14.14 0.19
C LEU A 302 26.85 -14.87 1.55
N THR A 303 26.84 -14.13 2.65
CA THR A 303 26.41 -14.70 3.93
C THR A 303 24.91 -14.58 4.03
N ASP A 304 24.28 -15.62 3.52
CA ASP A 304 22.88 -16.00 3.73
C ASP A 304 22.64 -16.15 5.24
N THR A 305 21.76 -15.32 5.81
CA THR A 305 21.28 -15.48 7.19
C THR A 305 19.77 -15.36 7.21
N ASP A 306 19.15 -16.41 6.69
CA ASP A 306 17.78 -16.77 6.95
C ASP A 306 17.80 -17.90 7.98
N GLN A 307 17.63 -17.60 9.29
CA GLN A 307 17.20 -18.59 10.28
C GLN A 307 16.49 -17.90 11.46
N SER A 308 15.21 -18.24 11.56
CA SER A 308 14.31 -18.21 12.72
C SER A 308 14.97 -18.16 14.10
N SER A 309 14.59 -17.17 14.91
CA SER A 309 14.85 -17.14 16.35
C SER A 309 13.91 -18.11 17.09
N MET A 310 14.31 -19.37 17.19
CA MET A 310 13.86 -20.26 18.25
C MET A 310 14.74 -20.02 19.48
N HIS A 311 14.07 -19.62 20.56
CA HIS A 311 14.62 -19.52 21.90
C HIS A 311 15.09 -20.91 22.35
N ASP A 312 16.37 -21.09 22.64
CA ASP A 312 16.77 -22.07 23.65
C ASP A 312 17.96 -21.54 24.44
N ALA A 313 17.86 -21.72 25.75
CA ALA A 313 18.81 -21.24 26.73
C ALA A 313 19.80 -22.37 27.01
N SER A 314 21.09 -22.15 26.76
CA SER A 314 22.14 -22.98 27.34
C SER A 314 23.41 -22.17 27.59
N ASP A 315 23.87 -22.37 28.82
CA ASP A 315 24.99 -21.80 29.55
C ASP A 315 26.37 -22.26 29.03
N ALA A 316 27.40 -21.52 29.44
CA ALA A 316 28.84 -21.81 29.46
C ALA A 316 29.66 -21.78 28.16
N SER A 317 30.56 -20.78 28.05
CA SER A 317 32.02 -20.96 28.20
C SER A 317 32.76 -19.71 27.71
N ASP A 318 33.62 -19.19 28.59
CA ASP A 318 34.62 -18.16 28.32
C ASP A 318 35.60 -18.55 27.21
N ASN A 319 36.17 -17.49 26.63
CA ASN A 319 37.46 -17.39 25.92
C ASN A 319 37.42 -17.55 24.39
N GLU A 320 37.54 -16.44 23.65
CA GLU A 320 38.64 -16.23 22.67
C GLU A 320 38.58 -14.82 22.03
N GLU A 321 39.72 -14.15 22.19
CA GLU A 321 40.32 -13.01 21.49
C GLU A 321 39.49 -12.15 20.51
N ALA A 322 39.46 -10.86 20.83
CA ALA A 322 39.04 -9.79 19.93
C ALA A 322 39.95 -9.72 18.69
N VAL A 323 39.45 -10.22 17.57
CA VAL A 323 39.99 -9.88 16.25
C VAL A 323 39.42 -8.51 15.87
N GLU A 324 40.20 -7.46 16.15
CA GLU A 324 40.00 -6.15 15.52
C GLU A 324 40.24 -6.31 14.01
N ASP A 325 39.17 -6.58 13.25
CA ASP A 325 39.21 -6.44 11.80
C ASP A 325 39.29 -4.95 11.44
N GLN A 326 40.54 -4.53 11.27
CA GLN A 326 40.96 -3.27 10.66
C GLN A 326 40.54 -3.23 9.19
N ILE A 327 39.27 -2.95 8.93
CA ILE A 327 38.77 -2.43 7.64
C ILE A 327 38.38 -0.97 7.85
N GLY A 328 39.39 -0.10 7.89
CA GLY A 328 39.20 1.33 7.91
C GLY A 328 39.21 1.92 6.51
N VAL A 329 38.04 2.14 5.87
CA VAL A 329 37.80 3.24 4.91
C VAL A 329 36.29 3.61 4.92
N ASN A 330 35.91 4.61 5.73
CA ASN A 330 34.69 5.45 5.64
C ASN A 330 33.35 4.81 5.22
N THR A 331 32.70 4.08 6.12
CA THR A 331 31.21 4.05 6.13
C THR A 331 30.74 5.20 7.02
N THR A 332 30.12 6.23 6.45
CA THR A 332 29.62 7.44 7.14
C THR A 332 28.52 7.18 8.19
N GLY A 333 28.27 5.93 8.56
CA GLY A 333 27.14 5.52 9.40
C GLY A 333 25.76 5.79 8.78
N GLU A 334 25.72 6.41 7.58
CA GLU A 334 24.48 6.83 6.93
C GLU A 334 23.68 5.63 6.44
N CYS A 335 22.41 5.58 6.80
CA CYS A 335 21.53 4.53 6.33
C CYS A 335 20.08 4.99 6.24
N PHE A 336 19.32 4.34 5.36
CA PHE A 336 17.88 4.48 5.27
C PHE A 336 17.21 3.41 6.11
N TYR A 337 16.29 3.85 6.96
CA TYR A 337 15.30 3.00 7.61
C TYR A 337 14.07 2.96 6.70
N ASN A 338 13.81 1.79 6.11
CA ASN A 338 12.72 1.62 5.15
C ASN A 338 11.51 1.01 5.86
N TYR A 339 10.37 1.71 5.83
CA TYR A 339 9.12 1.24 6.40
C TYR A 339 8.10 0.98 5.28
N PHE A 340 8.30 -0.11 4.53
CA PHE A 340 7.44 -0.48 3.39
C PHE A 340 5.96 -0.53 3.75
N TYR A 341 5.61 -1.04 4.94
CA TYR A 341 4.22 -1.14 5.39
C TYR A 341 3.65 0.16 5.99
N LEU A 342 4.50 1.14 6.32
CA LEU A 342 4.06 2.47 6.74
C LEU A 342 4.07 3.49 5.60
N GLY A 343 4.78 3.20 4.51
CA GLY A 343 4.76 3.97 3.27
C GLY A 343 5.81 5.08 3.20
N PHE A 344 6.88 4.99 3.98
CA PHE A 344 7.93 6.00 3.99
C PHE A 344 9.30 5.45 4.36
N ASP A 345 10.35 6.19 4.00
CA ASP A 345 11.74 5.90 4.35
C ASP A 345 12.35 7.10 5.10
N ILE A 346 13.22 6.82 6.06
CA ILE A 346 13.90 7.85 6.86
C ILE A 346 15.40 7.71 6.69
N LEU A 347 16.08 8.78 6.24
CA LEU A 347 17.54 8.82 6.23
C LEU A 347 18.04 9.17 7.63
N ILE A 348 18.91 8.31 8.13
CA ILE A 348 19.72 8.52 9.31
C ILE A 348 21.09 8.97 8.84
N SER A 349 21.50 10.18 9.21
CA SER A 349 22.81 10.71 8.86
C SER A 349 23.35 11.62 9.97
N THR A 350 24.58 12.09 9.79
CA THR A 350 25.12 13.17 10.61
C THR A 350 24.20 14.39 10.57
N ARG A 351 24.16 15.12 11.68
CA ARG A 351 23.24 16.24 11.87
C ARG A 351 23.46 17.32 10.80
N VAL A 352 22.39 17.64 10.08
CA VAL A 352 22.31 18.80 9.18
C VAL A 352 21.23 19.74 9.72
N PRO A 353 21.44 21.07 9.70
CA PRO A 353 20.38 22.01 10.04
C PRO A 353 19.12 21.75 9.19
N PRO A 354 17.91 21.75 9.79
CA PRO A 354 16.69 21.59 9.03
C PRO A 354 16.49 22.74 8.03
N SER A 355 15.59 22.52 7.08
CA SER A 355 15.21 23.55 6.11
C SER A 355 14.66 24.83 6.79
N GLN A 356 14.78 25.97 6.11
CA GLN A 356 14.25 27.24 6.63
C GLN A 356 12.73 27.19 6.84
N LEU A 357 12.24 27.87 7.87
CA LEU A 357 10.81 28.00 8.13
C LEU A 357 10.09 28.76 6.98
N PRO A 358 8.83 28.42 6.70
CA PRO A 358 8.04 29.15 5.73
C PRO A 358 7.88 30.61 6.15
N PRO A 359 7.75 31.56 5.20
CA PRO A 359 7.72 32.99 5.51
C PRO A 359 6.59 33.40 6.46
N SER A 360 5.47 32.68 6.42
CA SER A 360 4.33 32.85 7.33
C SER A 360 4.64 32.55 8.80
N GLN A 361 5.73 31.83 9.09
CA GLN A 361 6.08 31.35 10.44
C GLN A 361 7.37 31.95 11.01
N LYS A 362 8.07 32.83 10.28
CA LYS A 362 9.35 33.43 10.74
C LYS A 362 9.22 34.24 12.04
N GLY A 363 8.02 34.67 12.43
CA GLY A 363 7.77 35.41 13.68
C GLY A 363 7.64 34.55 14.94
N THR A 364 7.62 33.21 14.83
CA THR A 364 7.31 32.30 15.95
C THR A 364 8.56 31.77 16.68
N GLU A 365 9.75 32.24 16.35
CA GLU A 365 11.04 31.75 16.88
C GLU A 365 11.28 31.99 18.39
N ALA A 366 10.43 32.77 19.07
CA ALA A 366 10.76 33.30 20.39
C ALA A 366 10.54 32.37 21.60
N GLU A 367 9.84 31.23 21.51
CA GLU A 367 9.38 30.52 22.73
C GLU A 367 9.76 29.03 22.86
N GLY A 368 10.42 28.39 21.88
CA GLY A 368 10.54 26.92 21.86
C GLY A 368 11.86 26.28 22.33
N GLN A 369 13.01 26.94 22.20
CA GLN A 369 14.31 26.28 22.42
C GLN A 369 14.85 26.48 23.84
N LYS A 370 14.22 25.83 24.83
CA LYS A 370 14.82 25.56 26.15
C LYS A 370 15.01 24.06 26.35
N GLY A 371 15.88 23.47 25.54
CA GLY A 371 16.38 22.11 25.74
C GLY A 371 17.88 22.10 25.57
N ILE A 372 18.60 21.35 26.41
CA ILE A 372 20.03 21.13 26.24
C ILE A 372 20.20 20.29 24.97
N ILE A 373 20.60 20.93 23.86
CA ILE A 373 20.96 20.23 22.63
C ILE A 373 22.32 19.57 22.91
N SER A 374 22.36 18.25 23.03
CA SER A 374 23.63 17.52 23.09
C SER A 374 24.34 17.66 21.75
N HIS A 375 25.41 18.46 21.74
CA HIS A 375 26.18 18.84 20.55
C HIS A 375 27.30 17.85 20.24
N SER A 376 27.01 16.54 20.18
CA SER A 376 27.97 15.62 19.55
C SER A 376 27.84 15.71 18.03
N PRO A 377 28.86 16.19 17.30
CA PRO A 377 28.79 16.40 15.84
C PRO A 377 28.61 15.08 15.08
N ASP A 378 29.02 13.96 15.67
CA ASP A 378 28.93 12.62 15.07
C ASP A 378 27.62 11.90 15.39
N ARG A 379 26.68 12.54 16.10
CA ARG A 379 25.39 11.92 16.41
C ARG A 379 24.56 11.77 15.14
N LEU A 380 24.18 10.54 14.86
CA LEU A 380 23.24 10.21 13.81
C LEU A 380 21.81 10.57 14.23
N VAL A 381 21.10 11.27 13.34
CA VAL A 381 19.72 11.73 13.52
C VAL A 381 18.95 11.55 12.21
N ALA A 382 17.62 11.57 12.30
CA ALA A 382 16.76 11.65 11.13
C ALA A 382 17.00 12.98 10.41
N THR A 383 17.37 12.96 9.13
CA THR A 383 17.66 14.19 8.35
C THR A 383 16.84 14.30 7.07
N LYS A 384 16.19 13.22 6.64
CA LYS A 384 15.33 13.21 5.47
C LYS A 384 14.20 12.22 5.67
N LEU A 385 13.00 12.59 5.23
CA LEU A 385 11.84 11.69 5.15
C LEU A 385 11.36 11.61 3.70
N VAL A 386 11.15 10.40 3.18
CA VAL A 386 10.57 10.17 1.84
C VAL A 386 9.22 9.52 2.00
N LEU A 387 8.16 10.19 1.55
CA LEU A 387 6.77 9.74 1.61
C LEU A 387 6.34 9.17 0.26
N HIS A 388 5.86 7.93 0.23
CA HIS A 388 5.51 7.23 -1.00
C HIS A 388 4.00 7.21 -1.26
N GLY A 389 3.59 7.53 -2.49
CA GLY A 389 2.20 7.62 -2.90
C GLY A 389 1.57 6.31 -3.36
N ASN A 390 2.38 5.29 -3.68
CA ASN A 390 1.95 3.98 -4.19
C ASN A 390 0.90 4.06 -5.31
N ILE A 391 1.15 4.88 -6.33
CA ILE A 391 0.17 5.18 -7.38
C ILE A 391 0.18 4.06 -8.45
N PRO A 392 -0.95 3.41 -8.75
CA PRO A 392 -1.03 2.44 -9.84
C PRO A 392 -0.48 2.98 -11.16
N GLY A 393 0.35 2.18 -11.83
CA GLY A 393 1.02 2.56 -13.07
C GLY A 393 2.36 3.29 -12.88
N SER A 394 2.72 3.70 -11.66
CA SER A 394 4.06 4.20 -11.39
C SER A 394 5.08 3.06 -11.33
N TYR A 395 6.34 3.37 -11.63
CA TYR A 395 7.44 2.40 -11.63
C TYR A 395 7.63 1.72 -10.26
N GLU A 396 7.46 2.46 -9.17
CA GLU A 396 7.64 1.97 -7.79
C GLU A 396 6.33 1.44 -7.18
N PHE A 397 5.31 1.22 -8.00
CA PHE A 397 4.01 0.74 -7.53
C PHE A 397 4.16 -0.59 -6.78
N ASN A 398 3.50 -0.66 -5.63
CA ASN A 398 3.43 -1.79 -4.74
C ASN A 398 4.78 -2.20 -4.09
N ARG A 399 5.74 -1.26 -4.04
CA ARG A 399 6.96 -1.37 -3.22
C ARG A 399 6.75 -0.89 -1.78
N HIS A 400 5.99 0.19 -1.65
CA HIS A 400 5.60 0.78 -0.37
C HIS A 400 4.09 0.90 -0.35
N ARG A 401 3.51 0.85 0.85
CA ARG A 401 2.14 1.28 1.09
C ARG A 401 1.98 2.77 0.73
N ARG A 402 0.81 3.18 0.27
CA ARG A 402 0.45 4.60 0.16
C ARG A 402 0.49 5.27 1.53
N CYS A 403 1.26 6.36 1.62
CA CYS A 403 1.27 7.26 2.75
C CYS A 403 0.55 8.57 2.40
N ARG A 404 -0.50 8.90 3.15
CA ARG A 404 -1.22 10.17 3.00
C ARG A 404 -0.51 11.26 3.78
N TRP A 405 -0.51 12.47 3.23
CA TRP A 405 0.18 13.60 3.83
C TRP A 405 -0.54 14.91 3.54
N GLU A 406 -0.22 15.93 4.33
CA GLU A 406 -0.68 17.31 4.14
C GLU A 406 0.39 18.33 4.51
N ILE A 407 0.34 19.51 3.89
CA ILE A 407 1.25 20.62 4.13
C ILE A 407 0.52 21.69 4.95
N ALA A 408 0.69 21.66 6.27
CA ALA A 408 -0.09 22.47 7.20
C ALA A 408 0.13 23.98 7.02
N TYR A 409 1.35 24.41 6.69
CA TYR A 409 1.66 25.84 6.59
C TYR A 409 1.09 26.52 5.34
N LEU A 410 0.50 25.75 4.40
CA LEU A 410 -0.23 26.28 3.24
C LEU A 410 -1.72 26.51 3.50
N ASP A 411 -2.19 26.18 4.71
CA ASP A 411 -3.52 26.53 5.21
C ASP A 411 -3.40 27.17 6.62
N PRO A 412 -2.80 28.37 6.72
CA PRO A 412 -2.44 28.96 8.00
C PRO A 412 -3.65 29.52 8.79
N SER A 413 -4.75 29.85 8.12
CA SER A 413 -5.93 30.49 8.73
C SER A 413 -7.01 29.50 9.16
N GLY A 414 -7.02 28.26 8.66
CA GLY A 414 -8.10 27.31 8.95
C GLY A 414 -9.49 27.76 8.46
N ASP A 415 -9.53 28.80 7.62
CA ASP A 415 -10.75 29.48 7.13
C ASP A 415 -11.52 28.66 6.06
N GLY A 416 -11.25 27.36 5.94
CA GLY A 416 -11.97 26.47 5.03
C GLY A 416 -11.48 26.45 3.58
N GLY A 417 -10.22 26.84 3.33
CA GLY A 417 -9.56 26.52 2.06
C GLY A 417 -9.29 25.00 1.96
N ASP A 418 -9.29 24.44 0.75
CA ASP A 418 -8.96 23.02 0.57
C ASP A 418 -7.52 22.76 1.09
N PRO A 419 -7.31 21.85 2.05
CA PRO A 419 -5.98 21.52 2.54
C PRO A 419 -5.13 20.93 1.41
N ILE A 420 -3.85 21.35 1.34
CA ILE A 420 -2.91 20.81 0.37
C ILE A 420 -2.40 19.46 0.86
N ASN A 421 -2.79 18.40 0.14
CA ASN A 421 -2.60 17.01 0.56
C ASN A 421 -2.16 16.08 -0.57
N SER A 422 -1.97 14.81 -0.23
CA SER A 422 -1.58 13.72 -1.14
C SER A 422 -2.55 13.43 -2.30
N GLU A 423 -3.76 13.98 -2.26
CA GLU A 423 -4.76 13.86 -3.33
C GLU A 423 -4.83 15.13 -4.21
N THR A 424 -4.11 16.19 -3.85
CA THR A 424 -4.09 17.46 -4.60
C THR A 424 -3.23 17.32 -5.87
N PRO A 425 -3.74 17.67 -7.07
CA PRO A 425 -2.94 17.68 -8.28
C PRO A 425 -1.75 18.65 -8.16
N PHE A 426 -0.59 18.24 -8.68
CA PHE A 426 0.65 18.99 -8.52
C PHE A 426 0.59 20.45 -9.01
N PRO A 427 -0.09 20.82 -10.12
CA PRO A 427 -0.18 22.22 -10.53
C PRO A 427 -0.78 23.13 -9.44
N LYS A 428 -1.79 22.65 -8.70
CA LYS A 428 -2.37 23.40 -7.56
C LYS A 428 -1.40 23.48 -6.38
N ILE A 429 -0.63 22.42 -6.13
CA ILE A 429 0.44 22.42 -5.12
C ILE A 429 1.52 23.44 -5.49
N GLU A 430 1.99 23.43 -6.74
CA GLU A 430 3.01 24.34 -7.27
C GLU A 430 2.58 25.80 -7.11
N ASP A 431 1.34 26.15 -7.48
CA ASP A 431 0.84 27.52 -7.37
C ASP A 431 0.78 27.98 -5.90
N ARG A 432 0.32 27.13 -4.99
CA ARG A 432 0.25 27.45 -3.54
C ARG A 432 1.62 27.54 -2.87
N MET A 433 2.55 26.68 -3.27
CA MET A 433 3.94 26.76 -2.81
C MET A 433 4.60 28.04 -3.30
N ASN A 434 4.41 28.40 -4.56
CA ASN A 434 4.94 29.67 -5.10
C ASN A 434 4.36 30.89 -4.38
N GLU A 435 3.05 30.89 -4.10
CA GLU A 435 2.37 31.95 -3.33
C GLU A 435 2.98 32.08 -1.92
N ALA A 436 3.11 30.96 -1.19
CA ALA A 436 3.63 30.94 0.18
C ALA A 436 5.09 31.42 0.29
N TRP A 437 5.89 31.20 -0.75
CA TRP A 437 7.32 31.52 -0.79
C TRP A 437 7.66 32.79 -1.60
N ALA A 438 6.67 33.49 -2.15
CA ALA A 438 6.86 34.64 -3.03
C ALA A 438 7.69 35.78 -2.41
N SER A 439 7.60 35.98 -1.09
CA SER A 439 8.35 37.03 -0.38
C SER A 439 9.86 36.75 -0.28
N VAL A 440 10.27 35.47 -0.37
CA VAL A 440 11.67 35.04 -0.29
C VAL A 440 12.23 34.76 -1.69
N PHE A 441 11.39 34.25 -2.59
CA PHE A 441 11.74 33.95 -3.98
C PHE A 441 10.76 34.65 -4.93
N PRO A 442 10.89 35.97 -5.13
CA PRO A 442 10.00 36.71 -6.01
C PRO A 442 10.16 36.22 -7.46
N ARG A 443 9.03 35.89 -8.08
CA ARG A 443 8.99 35.43 -9.46
C ARG A 443 9.07 36.64 -10.38
N ASN A 444 10.13 36.74 -11.17
CA ASN A 444 10.18 37.69 -12.28
C ASN A 444 9.37 37.12 -13.45
N ASP A 445 8.46 37.90 -14.05
CA ASP A 445 7.67 37.49 -15.23
C ASP A 445 8.52 37.03 -16.42
N SER A 446 9.81 37.38 -16.44
CA SER A 446 10.79 36.99 -17.46
C SER A 446 11.53 35.69 -17.18
N GLN A 447 11.38 35.07 -15.99
CA GLN A 447 11.99 33.79 -15.68
C GLN A 447 11.04 32.63 -16.04
N PRO A 448 11.49 31.63 -16.81
CA PRO A 448 10.69 30.45 -17.07
C PRO A 448 10.35 29.76 -15.73
N ARG A 449 9.14 29.15 -15.64
CA ARG A 449 8.77 28.23 -14.54
C ARG A 449 9.97 27.35 -14.23
N GLN A 450 10.29 27.18 -12.94
CA GLN A 450 11.40 26.35 -12.49
C GLN A 450 11.30 24.99 -13.21
N ARG A 451 12.20 24.76 -14.18
CA ARG A 451 12.13 23.56 -15.02
C ARG A 451 12.36 22.36 -14.13
N GLY A 452 11.32 21.53 -13.97
CA GLY A 452 11.44 20.30 -13.23
C GLY A 452 12.51 19.39 -13.84
N MET A 453 13.21 18.64 -13.00
CA MET A 453 14.24 17.70 -13.44
C MET A 453 13.59 16.38 -13.81
N VAL A 454 13.65 16.02 -15.09
CA VAL A 454 13.05 14.77 -15.59
C VAL A 454 13.94 13.58 -15.23
N LEU A 455 13.36 12.57 -14.62
CA LEU A 455 13.99 11.30 -14.30
C LEU A 455 13.37 10.18 -15.14
N ASN A 456 14.19 9.23 -15.58
CA ASN A 456 13.73 8.05 -16.31
C ASN A 456 14.01 6.79 -15.49
N ARG A 457 13.03 6.35 -14.70
CA ARG A 457 13.21 5.25 -13.74
C ARG A 457 13.49 3.90 -14.42
N GLY A 458 13.06 3.71 -15.67
CA GLY A 458 13.25 2.46 -16.41
C GLY A 458 14.67 2.21 -16.94
N TRP A 459 15.61 3.15 -16.77
CA TRP A 459 16.98 3.05 -17.32
C TRP A 459 18.02 2.50 -16.34
N GLY A 460 17.62 2.10 -15.13
CA GLY A 460 18.50 1.47 -14.12
C GLY A 460 19.55 2.40 -13.49
N ASP A 461 19.80 3.57 -14.08
CA ASP A 461 20.85 4.54 -13.69
C ASP A 461 20.26 5.90 -13.24
N SER A 462 18.95 5.98 -13.02
CA SER A 462 18.33 7.18 -12.46
C SER A 462 18.54 7.21 -10.94
N PRO A 463 19.09 8.30 -10.37
CA PRO A 463 19.28 8.42 -8.93
C PRO A 463 17.92 8.49 -8.23
N GLY A 464 17.40 7.33 -7.83
CA GLY A 464 16.27 7.22 -6.93
C GLY A 464 16.74 7.62 -5.55
N SER A 465 16.39 8.80 -5.07
CA SER A 465 16.81 9.32 -3.75
C SER A 465 16.27 8.50 -2.54
N SER A 466 15.72 7.31 -2.76
CA SER A 466 15.44 6.30 -1.74
C SER A 466 16.10 4.93 -2.01
N CYS A 467 16.70 4.66 -3.19
CA CYS A 467 16.89 3.26 -3.60
C CYS A 467 17.76 2.94 -4.84
N GLU A 468 19.02 3.36 -4.95
CA GLU A 468 19.91 2.77 -5.99
C GLU A 468 20.15 1.24 -5.85
N PHE A 469 19.53 0.52 -4.91
CA PHE A 469 19.72 -0.92 -4.73
C PHE A 469 18.44 -1.67 -4.31
N LEU A 470 17.62 -2.05 -5.29
CA LEU A 470 16.97 -3.37 -5.28
C LEU A 470 17.64 -4.27 -6.33
N GLY A 471 18.97 -4.24 -6.40
CA GLY A 471 19.71 -5.37 -6.95
C GLY A 471 19.66 -6.50 -5.92
N GLY A 472 18.79 -7.48 -6.13
CA GLY A 472 18.77 -8.70 -5.30
C GLY A 472 17.45 -9.46 -5.19
N TRP A 473 16.32 -8.95 -5.69
CA TRP A 473 15.05 -9.72 -5.72
C TRP A 473 14.46 -9.92 -7.13
N GLU A 474 15.08 -9.32 -8.16
CA GLU A 474 14.70 -9.51 -9.58
C GLU A 474 15.27 -10.79 -10.22
N GLU A 475 15.96 -11.66 -9.48
CA GLU A 475 16.48 -12.91 -10.08
C GLU A 475 15.45 -14.05 -10.12
N SER A 476 14.22 -13.81 -9.67
CA SER A 476 13.10 -14.73 -9.86
C SER A 476 12.37 -14.46 -11.19
N GLY A 477 13.04 -14.75 -12.31
CA GLY A 477 12.44 -15.22 -13.58
C GLY A 477 11.32 -14.42 -14.27
N ALA A 478 10.93 -13.23 -13.79
CA ALA A 478 9.93 -12.40 -14.45
C ALA A 478 10.61 -11.61 -15.57
N ARG A 479 10.11 -11.77 -16.81
CA ARG A 479 10.55 -10.99 -17.97
C ARG A 479 10.59 -9.50 -17.60
N ARG A 480 11.73 -8.84 -17.88
CA ARG A 480 11.88 -7.38 -17.84
C ARG A 480 10.62 -6.75 -18.44
N ALA A 481 9.89 -5.97 -17.65
CA ALA A 481 8.86 -5.11 -18.19
C ALA A 481 9.56 -4.16 -19.16
N GLU A 482 9.16 -4.17 -20.43
CA GLU A 482 9.63 -3.19 -21.39
C GLU A 482 9.40 -1.79 -20.80
N ALA A 483 10.44 -0.95 -20.82
CA ALA A 483 10.39 0.42 -20.34
C ALA A 483 9.43 1.24 -21.22
N ASN A 484 8.13 1.09 -21.00
CA ASN A 484 7.12 1.96 -21.55
C ASN A 484 7.27 3.35 -20.93
N GLY A 485 6.81 4.37 -21.67
CA GLY A 485 6.94 5.78 -21.32
C GLY A 485 6.37 6.20 -19.96
N ASP A 486 5.71 5.31 -19.21
CA ASP A 486 5.15 5.57 -17.88
C ASP A 486 6.18 5.55 -16.73
N SER A 487 7.44 5.18 -17.01
CA SER A 487 8.52 5.18 -16.02
C SER A 487 9.21 6.55 -15.83
N THR A 488 8.78 7.59 -16.55
CA THR A 488 9.37 8.93 -16.44
C THR A 488 8.62 9.80 -15.44
N THR A 489 9.34 10.42 -14.52
CA THR A 489 8.81 11.36 -13.51
C THR A 489 9.54 12.69 -13.59
N THR A 490 8.98 13.74 -12.99
CA THR A 490 9.59 15.07 -12.94
C THR A 490 9.74 15.52 -11.49
N LEU A 491 10.94 15.93 -11.10
CA LEU A 491 11.23 16.46 -9.78
C LEU A 491 11.08 17.98 -9.74
N TYR A 492 10.38 18.47 -8.74
CA TYR A 492 10.21 19.89 -8.44
C TYR A 492 10.67 20.19 -7.02
N GLY A 493 11.63 21.10 -6.88
CA GLY A 493 12.24 21.44 -5.60
C GLY A 493 11.72 22.77 -5.05
N PHE A 494 11.27 22.74 -3.81
CA PHE A 494 10.94 23.89 -2.99
C PHE A 494 11.79 23.89 -1.70
N PRO A 495 11.88 25.00 -0.96
CA PRO A 495 12.60 25.00 0.31
C PRO A 495 12.08 23.91 1.25
N GLY A 496 12.97 22.97 1.62
CA GLY A 496 12.66 21.85 2.51
C GLY A 496 11.87 20.69 1.89
N MET A 497 11.50 20.76 0.61
CA MET A 497 10.66 19.74 -0.02
C MET A 497 11.04 19.48 -1.48
N VAL A 498 11.02 18.21 -1.89
CA VAL A 498 11.10 17.81 -3.31
C VAL A 498 9.92 16.92 -3.64
N PHE A 499 9.17 17.30 -4.67
CA PHE A 499 8.03 16.55 -5.19
C PHE A 499 8.47 15.77 -6.42
N GLU A 500 8.23 14.47 -6.41
CA GLU A 500 8.28 13.65 -7.62
C GLU A 500 6.89 13.52 -8.22
N VAL A 501 6.74 13.93 -9.47
CA VAL A 501 5.46 14.08 -10.14
C VAL A 501 5.40 13.18 -11.37
N LEU A 502 4.33 12.40 -11.47
CA LEU A 502 4.03 11.56 -12.63
C LEU A 502 3.57 12.42 -13.82
N LYS A 503 3.59 11.85 -15.01
CA LYS A 503 3.10 12.50 -16.24
C LYS A 503 1.64 12.97 -16.16
N ASN A 504 0.81 12.27 -15.39
CA ASN A 504 -0.60 12.63 -15.16
C ASN A 504 -0.78 13.73 -14.07
N GLY A 505 0.30 14.39 -13.64
CA GLY A 505 0.26 15.51 -12.70
C GLY A 505 0.04 15.12 -11.24
N HIS A 506 0.06 13.83 -10.90
CA HIS A 506 -0.06 13.35 -9.52
C HIS A 506 1.32 13.19 -8.87
N VAL A 507 1.40 13.47 -7.56
CA VAL A 507 2.65 13.33 -6.80
C VAL A 507 2.89 11.87 -6.42
N ASN A 508 3.95 11.27 -6.98
CA ASN A 508 4.38 9.90 -6.66
C ASN A 508 5.08 9.82 -5.31
N ALA A 509 5.93 10.80 -5.00
CA ALA A 509 6.67 10.84 -3.75
C ALA A 509 6.97 12.27 -3.30
N VAL A 510 7.09 12.47 -1.99
CA VAL A 510 7.54 13.75 -1.39
C VAL A 510 8.73 13.49 -0.50
N THR A 511 9.84 14.17 -0.77
CA THR A 511 11.01 14.16 0.09
C THR A 511 11.04 15.43 0.93
N VAL A 512 11.19 15.31 2.24
CA VAL A 512 11.23 16.41 3.22
C VAL A 512 12.62 16.48 3.85
N PHE A 513 13.13 17.70 4.03
CA PHE A 513 14.46 18.02 4.56
C PHE A 513 14.39 18.90 5.80
#